data_AF-X1TZ72-F1
#
_entry.id   AF-X1TZ72-F1
#
_cell.length_a   1.000
_cell.length_b   1.000
_cell.length_c   1.000
_cell.angle_alpha   90.00
_cell.angle_beta   90.00
_cell.angle_gamma   90.00
#
_symmetry.space_group_name_H-M   'P 1'
#
loop_
_entity.id
_entity.type
_entity.pdbx_description
1 polymer ?
#
loop_
_entity_poly.entity_id
_entity_poly.type
_entity_poly.pdbx_seq_one_letter_code
_entity_poly.pdbx_strand_id
1 'polypeptide(L)'
;YRLYLQKNSYGANLCLKKQLRILNEIAKELHIPVIVTNQVYNNIGGLGVRPVGGDIVFNNCQTWIELQKEPKGRLILKKPQPEKTMSIEIRAKGVKRLIFKE
;
A
#
# COMPACT_ATOMS: atom_id res chain seq x y z
N TYR A 1 11.76 8.55 -6.56
CA TYR A 1 12.22 7.14 -6.52
C TYR A 1 12.59 6.59 -7.91
N ARG A 2 11.64 6.41 -8.85
CA ARG A 2 11.88 5.77 -10.16
C ARG A 2 12.99 6.42 -11.01
N LEU A 3 12.99 7.75 -11.12
CA LEU A 3 14.03 8.49 -11.85
C LEU A 3 15.44 8.27 -11.26
N TYR A 4 15.53 8.16 -9.95
CA TYR A 4 16.78 7.87 -9.25
C TYR A 4 17.16 6.40 -9.33
N LEU A 5 16.19 5.48 -9.36
CA LEU A 5 16.42 4.06 -9.49
C LEU A 5 17.19 3.71 -10.78
N GLN A 6 16.89 4.40 -11.88
CA GLN A 6 17.57 4.22 -13.16
C GLN A 6 19.04 4.70 -13.14
N LYS A 7 19.35 5.69 -12.29
CA LYS A 7 20.69 6.26 -12.16
C LYS A 7 21.56 5.53 -11.14
N ASN A 8 20.98 5.22 -9.97
CA ASN A 8 21.64 4.53 -8.87
C ASN A 8 20.59 3.76 -8.05
N SER A 9 20.39 2.50 -8.43
CA SER A 9 19.39 1.63 -7.81
C SER A 9 19.69 1.37 -6.33
N TYR A 10 20.96 1.14 -5.98
CA TYR A 10 21.38 0.89 -4.60
C TYR A 10 21.10 2.08 -3.68
N GLY A 11 21.53 3.28 -4.10
CA GLY A 11 21.31 4.51 -3.34
C GLY A 11 19.83 4.85 -3.17
N ALA A 12 19.03 4.66 -4.22
CA ALA A 12 17.58 4.85 -4.15
C ALA A 12 16.92 3.89 -3.16
N ASN A 13 17.29 2.60 -3.18
CA ASN A 13 16.78 1.59 -2.25
C ASN A 13 17.20 1.88 -0.81
N LEU A 14 18.45 2.29 -0.58
CA LEU A 14 18.96 2.62 0.75
C LEU A 14 18.22 3.83 1.34
N CYS A 15 18.00 4.86 0.52
CA CYS A 15 17.26 6.06 0.92
C CYS A 15 15.80 5.71 1.27
N LEU A 16 15.13 4.90 0.44
CA LEU A 16 13.76 4.43 0.72
C LEU A 16 13.70 3.64 2.04
N LYS A 17 14.64 2.72 2.28
CA LYS A 17 14.72 1.97 3.55
C LYS A 17 14.87 2.92 4.75
N LYS A 18 15.73 3.92 4.64
CA LYS A 18 15.94 4.93 5.71
C LYS A 18 14.66 5.72 5.98
N GLN A 19 13.96 6.17 4.94
CA GLN A 19 12.69 6.88 5.08
C GLN A 19 11.63 6.03 5.80
N LEU A 20 11.45 4.78 5.37
CA LEU A 20 10.48 3.87 6.00
C LEU A 20 10.83 3.54 7.46
N ARG A 21 12.12 3.40 7.77
CA ARG A 21 12.59 3.22 9.16
C ARG A 21 12.20 4.41 10.04
N ILE A 22 12.45 5.64 9.59
CA ILE A 22 12.10 6.85 10.33
C ILE A 22 10.58 6.92 10.57
N LEU A 23 9.77 6.62 9.54
CA LEU A 23 8.32 6.59 9.69
C LEU A 23 7.84 5.53 10.71
N ASN A 24 8.49 4.38 10.73
CA ASN A 24 8.21 3.33 11.71
C ASN A 24 8.61 3.74 13.14
N GLU A 25 9.73 4.44 13.30
CA GLU A 25 10.15 4.99 14.60
C GLU A 25 9.14 6.05 15.08
N ILE A 26 8.73 6.99 14.22
CA ILE A 26 7.66 7.96 14.54
C ILE A 26 6.38 7.24 15.00
N ALA A 27 5.96 6.20 14.27
CA ALA A 27 4.74 5.48 14.61
C ALA A 27 4.81 4.77 15.96
N LYS A 28 5.97 4.19 16.30
CA LYS A 28 6.17 3.43 17.53
C LYS A 28 6.41 4.33 18.74
N GLU A 29 7.31 5.29 18.62
CA GLU A 29 7.78 6.12 19.74
C GLU A 29 6.79 7.24 20.08
N LEU A 30 6.14 7.82 19.07
CA LEU A 30 5.21 8.94 19.27
C LEU A 30 3.74 8.51 19.25
N HIS A 31 3.46 7.23 19.02
CA HIS A 31 2.10 6.68 18.88
C HIS A 31 1.24 7.39 17.83
N ILE A 32 1.87 7.92 16.77
CA ILE A 32 1.17 8.58 15.67
C ILE A 32 0.97 7.58 14.52
N PRO A 33 -0.28 7.28 14.11
CA PRO A 33 -0.51 6.35 13.01
C PRO A 33 -0.01 6.91 11.69
N VAL A 34 0.83 6.15 10.99
CA VAL A 34 1.37 6.53 9.67
C VAL A 34 0.69 5.70 8.58
N ILE A 35 0.09 6.40 7.61
CA ILE A 35 -0.48 5.79 6.40
C ILE A 35 0.35 6.23 5.20
N VAL A 36 0.83 5.26 4.42
CA VAL A 36 1.59 5.51 3.20
C VAL A 36 0.80 4.99 2.01
N THR A 37 0.63 5.84 1.00
CA THR A 37 0.07 5.41 -0.29
C THR A 37 1.21 4.98 -1.20
N ASN A 38 1.00 3.90 -1.95
CA ASN A 38 1.99 3.41 -2.89
C ASN A 38 1.36 3.17 -4.25
N GLN A 39 2.13 3.46 -5.30
CA GLN A 39 1.73 3.17 -6.66
C GLN A 39 2.06 1.71 -6.98
N VAL A 40 1.32 1.14 -7.91
CA VAL A 40 1.49 -0.24 -8.36
C VAL A 40 1.74 -0.30 -9.85
N TYR A 41 2.26 -1.44 -10.30
CA TYR A 41 2.33 -1.83 -11.69
C TYR A 41 1.61 -3.15 -11.90
N ASN A 42 1.07 -3.34 -13.08
CA ASN A 42 0.58 -4.65 -13.48
C ASN A 42 1.75 -5.62 -13.61
N ASN A 43 1.59 -6.82 -13.08
CA ASN A 43 2.53 -7.90 -13.32
C ASN A 43 2.44 -8.32 -14.80
N ILE A 44 3.59 -8.37 -15.48
CA ILE A 44 3.66 -8.86 -16.87
C ILE A 44 3.32 -10.36 -16.81
N GLY A 45 2.15 -10.74 -17.34
CA GLY A 45 1.58 -12.09 -17.20
C GLY A 45 0.19 -12.13 -16.53
N GLY A 46 -0.40 -10.99 -16.17
CA GLY A 46 -1.80 -10.88 -15.77
C GLY A 46 -2.12 -11.25 -14.31
N LEU A 47 -1.15 -11.82 -13.58
CA LEU A 47 -1.33 -12.19 -12.18
C LEU A 47 -1.03 -11.02 -11.23
N GLY A 48 -2.02 -10.13 -11.09
CA GLY A 48 -2.09 -9.13 -10.02
C GLY A 48 -1.21 -7.88 -10.20
N VAL A 49 -1.17 -7.08 -9.13
CA VAL A 49 -0.40 -5.82 -9.08
C VAL A 49 0.82 -5.97 -8.18
N ARG A 50 1.95 -5.34 -8.56
CA ARG A 50 3.15 -5.24 -7.72
C ARG A 50 3.40 -3.81 -7.28
N PRO A 51 3.65 -3.56 -5.98
CA PRO A 51 3.97 -2.23 -5.50
C PRO A 51 5.32 -1.73 -6.00
N VAL A 52 5.43 -0.42 -6.22
CA VAL A 52 6.72 0.24 -6.41
C VAL A 52 7.56 0.05 -5.14
N GLY A 53 8.84 -0.29 -5.32
CA GLY A 53 9.73 -0.61 -4.20
C GLY A 53 9.59 -2.03 -3.66
N GLY A 54 8.61 -2.81 -4.14
CA GLY A 54 8.50 -4.25 -3.89
C GLY A 54 8.58 -4.61 -2.40
N ASP A 55 9.40 -5.60 -2.11
CA ASP A 55 9.57 -6.18 -0.77
C ASP A 55 10.09 -5.18 0.26
N ILE A 56 10.81 -4.13 -0.15
CA ILE A 56 11.28 -3.10 0.78
C ILE A 56 10.09 -2.45 1.47
N VAL A 57 9.05 -2.09 0.71
CA VAL A 57 7.85 -1.46 1.27
C VAL A 57 7.04 -2.49 2.04
N PHE A 58 6.78 -3.66 1.43
CA PHE A 58 5.95 -4.70 2.04
C PHE A 58 6.47 -5.17 3.40
N ASN A 59 7.78 -5.38 3.53
CA ASN A 59 8.40 -5.85 4.76
C ASN A 59 8.45 -4.79 5.87
N ASN A 60 8.46 -3.51 5.50
CA ASN A 60 8.48 -2.40 6.47
C ASN A 60 7.09 -1.94 6.92
N CYS A 61 6.02 -2.43 6.32
CA CYS A 61 4.64 -2.12 6.74
C CYS A 61 4.08 -3.19 7.68
N GLN A 62 3.37 -2.77 8.73
CA GLN A 62 2.62 -3.69 9.60
C GLN A 62 1.30 -4.14 8.96
N THR A 63 0.63 -3.23 8.25
CA THR A 63 -0.65 -3.46 7.59
C THR A 63 -0.52 -3.14 6.10
N TRP A 64 -1.11 -3.98 5.25
CA TRP A 64 -1.15 -3.78 3.81
C TRP A 64 -2.57 -3.89 3.29
N ILE A 65 -3.05 -2.82 2.67
CA ILE A 65 -4.38 -2.76 2.05
C ILE A 65 -4.21 -2.45 0.57
N GLU A 66 -4.70 -3.34 -0.27
CA GLU A 66 -4.79 -3.14 -1.71
C GLU A 66 -6.15 -2.55 -2.07
N LEU A 67 -6.14 -1.48 -2.88
CA LEU A 67 -7.34 -0.85 -3.41
C LEU A 67 -7.49 -1.25 -4.88
N GLN A 68 -8.60 -1.90 -5.21
CA GLN A 68 -8.94 -2.30 -6.57
C GLN A 68 -10.12 -1.50 -7.12
N LYS A 69 -10.02 -1.17 -8.41
CA LYS A 69 -11.07 -0.49 -9.18
C LYS A 69 -11.94 -1.54 -9.88
N GLU A 70 -12.95 -2.04 -9.18
CA GLU A 70 -14.07 -2.78 -9.77
C GLU A 70 -15.29 -1.84 -9.91
N PRO A 71 -16.42 -2.22 -10.56
CA PRO A 71 -17.56 -1.30 -10.77
C PRO A 71 -18.01 -0.57 -9.48
N LYS A 72 -17.76 -1.18 -8.32
CA LYS A 72 -17.66 -0.50 -7.01
C LYS A 72 -16.26 -0.77 -6.45
N GLY A 73 -15.68 0.19 -5.72
CA GLY A 73 -14.32 0.04 -5.19
C GLY A 73 -14.19 -1.13 -4.23
N ARG A 74 -13.04 -1.81 -4.20
CA ARG A 74 -12.78 -2.93 -3.29
C ARG A 74 -11.48 -2.72 -2.52
N LEU A 75 -11.53 -2.91 -1.21
CA LEU A 75 -10.37 -2.95 -0.33
C LEU A 75 -10.05 -4.41 0.01
N ILE A 76 -8.78 -4.78 -0.08
CA ILE A 76 -8.28 -6.11 0.27
C ILE A 76 -7.17 -5.94 1.30
N LEU A 77 -7.40 -6.40 2.53
CA LEU A 77 -6.36 -6.55 3.54
C LEU A 77 -5.47 -7.73 3.14
N LYS A 78 -4.23 -7.46 2.73
CA LYS A 78 -3.21 -8.47 2.39
C LYS A 78 -2.29 -8.81 3.57
N LYS A 79 -2.16 -7.89 4.52
CA LYS A 79 -1.37 -8.07 5.74
C LYS A 79 -2.03 -7.34 6.91
N PRO A 80 -2.18 -7.97 8.09
CA PRO A 80 -1.87 -9.38 8.39
C PRO A 80 -2.84 -10.37 7.71
N GLN A 81 -2.47 -11.64 7.69
CA GLN A 81 -3.34 -12.75 7.26
C GLN A 81 -4.34 -13.12 8.37
N PRO A 82 -5.50 -13.74 8.06
CA PRO A 82 -5.98 -14.10 6.72
C PRO A 82 -6.46 -12.88 5.91
N GLU A 83 -6.43 -12.97 4.58
CA GLU A 83 -6.95 -11.93 3.70
C GLU A 83 -8.43 -11.61 4.00
N LYS A 84 -8.77 -10.32 4.02
CA LYS A 84 -10.15 -9.84 4.20
C LYS A 84 -10.51 -8.84 3.13
N THR A 85 -11.72 -8.93 2.58
CA THR A 85 -12.20 -8.04 1.54
C THR A 85 -13.37 -7.18 2.02
N MET A 86 -13.46 -5.96 1.50
CA MET A 86 -14.56 -5.05 1.76
C MET A 86 -14.90 -4.26 0.50
N SER A 87 -16.18 -4.20 0.16
CA SER A 87 -16.68 -3.31 -0.90
C SER A 87 -16.91 -1.91 -0.34
N ILE A 88 -16.46 -0.91 -1.08
CA ILE A 88 -16.57 0.50 -0.75
C ILE A 88 -17.14 1.31 -1.90
N GLU A 89 -17.73 2.45 -1.56
CA GLU A 89 -18.20 3.45 -2.51
C GLU A 89 -17.55 4.79 -2.18
N ILE A 90 -16.99 5.44 -3.20
CA ILE A 90 -16.43 6.78 -3.07
C ILE A 90 -17.51 7.77 -3.48
N ARG A 91 -17.95 8.61 -2.54
CA ARG A 91 -18.94 9.67 -2.76
C ARG A 91 -18.29 11.04 -2.57
N ALA A 92 -19.01 12.11 -2.91
CA ALA A 92 -18.54 13.48 -2.69
C ALA A 92 -18.13 13.78 -1.24
N LYS A 93 -18.75 13.11 -0.26
CA LYS A 93 -18.44 13.24 1.17
C LYS A 93 -17.38 12.25 1.68
N GLY A 94 -16.70 11.52 0.79
CA GLY A 94 -15.67 10.55 1.14
C GLY A 94 -16.06 9.09 0.92
N VAL A 95 -15.36 8.18 1.60
CA VAL A 95 -15.48 6.73 1.43
C VAL A 95 -16.55 6.17 2.36
N LYS A 96 -17.48 5.38 1.81
CA LYS A 96 -18.48 4.62 2.58
C LYS A 96 -18.33 3.13 2.36
N ARG A 97 -18.60 2.35 3.40
CA ARG A 97 -18.76 0.89 3.30
C ARG A 97 -20.04 0.57 2.55
N LEU A 98 -19.97 -0.35 1.60
CA LEU A 98 -21.14 -0.95 0.98
C LEU A 98 -21.59 -2.14 1.84
N ILE A 99 -22.83 -2.08 2.31
CA ILE A 99 -23.51 -3.19 2.98
C ILE A 99 -24.59 -3.63 2.00
N PHE A 100 -24.47 -4.83 1.46
CA PHE A 100 -25.57 -5.45 0.73
C PHE A 100 -26.58 -5.90 1.79
N LYS A 101 -27.79 -5.32 1.77
CA LYS A 101 -28.92 -5.91 2.49
C LYS A 101 -29.44 -7.03 1.62
N GLU A 102 -29.48 -8.24 2.16
CA GLU A 102 -30.24 -9.36 1.60
C GLU A 102 -31.74 -9.03 1.58
#